data_AF-A0A932GSU6-F1
#
_entry.id   AF-A0A932GSU6-F1
#
_cell.length_a   1.000
_cell.length_b   1.000
_cell.length_c   1.000
_cell.angle_alpha   90.00
_cell.angle_beta   90.00
_cell.angle_gamma   90.00
#
_symmetry.space_group_name_H-M   'P 1'
#
loop_
_entity.id
_entity.type
_entity.pdbx_description
1 polymer ?
#
loop_
_entity_poly.entity_id
_entity_poly.type
_entity_poly.pdbx_seq_one_letter_code
_entity_poly.pdbx_strand_id
1 'polypeptide(L)'
;MKIRATHASWILIASLLTLSFLVTGLAFGQASLRLPSDFTFSQSEGSPGKVTFRHGSHIDMKQPNCTACHSQLFRILEAGMPAEGGKISHERMQAGRQCGACHSGKSAFDLQNCPACHRAE
;
A
#
# COMPACT_ATOMS: atom_id res chain seq x y z
N MET A 1 -53.95 28.31 23.17
CA MET A 1 -52.75 29.10 22.81
C MET A 1 -52.18 28.54 21.51
N LYS A 2 -52.45 29.17 20.35
CA LYS A 2 -52.02 28.67 19.02
C LYS A 2 -50.68 29.31 18.66
N ILE A 3 -49.59 28.56 18.78
CA ILE A 3 -48.25 29.00 18.38
C ILE A 3 -48.22 29.08 16.85
N ARG A 4 -48.30 30.29 16.30
CA ARG A 4 -48.15 30.53 14.86
C ARG A 4 -46.66 30.56 14.54
N ALA A 5 -46.08 29.39 14.24
CA ALA A 5 -44.74 29.34 13.66
C ALA A 5 -44.79 30.05 12.29
N THR A 6 -44.06 31.16 12.16
CA THR A 6 -43.99 31.91 10.90
C THR A 6 -43.14 31.13 9.90
N HIS A 7 -43.44 31.25 8.60
CA HIS A 7 -42.72 30.54 7.53
C HIS A 7 -41.19 30.74 7.56
N ALA A 8 -40.72 31.87 8.11
CA ALA A 8 -39.30 32.15 8.32
C ALA A 8 -38.61 31.17 9.29
N SER A 9 -39.31 30.71 10.34
CA SER A 9 -38.77 29.75 11.30
C SER A 9 -38.58 28.36 10.68
N TRP A 10 -39.44 27.96 9.74
CA TRP A 10 -39.32 26.68 9.03
C TRP A 10 -38.15 26.67 8.04
N ILE A 11 -37.92 27.79 7.35
CA ILE A 11 -36.82 27.93 6.41
C ILE A 11 -35.48 27.90 7.15
N LEU A 12 -35.35 28.60 8.28
CA LEU A 12 -34.12 28.60 9.08
C LEU A 12 -33.80 27.23 9.67
N ILE A 13 -34.80 26.49 10.15
CA ILE A 13 -34.63 25.13 10.67
C ILE A 13 -34.25 24.17 9.53
N ALA A 14 -34.88 24.27 8.36
CA ALA A 14 -34.53 23.46 7.20
C ALA A 14 -33.10 23.75 6.68
N SER A 15 -32.67 25.02 6.70
CA SER A 15 -31.31 25.42 6.34
C SER A 15 -30.26 24.92 7.35
N LEU A 16 -30.57 24.94 8.65
CA LEU A 16 -29.69 24.37 9.69
C LEU A 16 -29.58 22.84 9.59
N LEU A 17 -30.70 22.15 9.33
CA LEU A 17 -30.72 20.68 9.18
C LEU A 17 -30.00 20.21 7.91
N THR A 18 -30.14 20.93 6.80
CA THR A 18 -29.43 20.64 5.54
C THR A 18 -27.92 20.92 5.66
N LEU A 19 -27.52 22.00 6.34
CA LEU A 19 -26.12 22.30 6.60
C LEU A 19 -25.50 21.25 7.55
N SER A 20 -26.26 20.78 8.55
CA SER A 20 -25.80 19.75 9.47
C SER A 20 -25.61 18.39 8.78
N PHE A 21 -26.41 18.05 7.77
CA PHE A 21 -26.24 16.82 6.96
C PHE A 21 -25.03 16.89 6.02
N LEU A 22 -24.68 18.09 5.53
CA LEU A 22 -23.51 18.29 4.67
C LEU A 22 -22.18 18.09 5.44
N VAL A 23 -22.13 18.51 6.70
CA VAL A 23 -20.92 18.41 7.54
C VAL A 23 -20.67 16.97 8.00
N THR A 24 -21.70 16.20 8.36
CA THR A 24 -21.52 14.79 8.74
C THR A 24 -21.14 13.89 7.57
N GLY A 25 -21.54 14.19 6.33
CA GLY A 25 -21.20 13.38 5.15
C GLY A 25 -19.68 13.29 4.86
N LEU A 26 -18.92 14.33 5.22
CA LEU A 26 -17.46 14.39 5.03
C LEU A 26 -16.66 13.47 5.99
N ALA A 27 -17.27 13.01 7.08
CA ALA A 27 -16.60 12.19 8.10
C ALA A 27 -16.73 10.67 7.88
N PHE A 28 -17.54 10.21 6.91
CA PHE A 28 -17.89 8.80 6.76
C PHE A 28 -16.96 7.94 5.89
N GLY A 29 -15.79 8.44 5.48
CA GLY A 29 -15.02 7.79 4.41
C GLY A 29 -13.51 7.68 4.61
N GLN A 30 -13.01 7.22 5.75
CA GLN A 30 -11.63 6.71 5.82
C GLN A 30 -11.64 5.18 5.85
N ALA A 31 -11.77 4.58 4.67
CA ALA A 31 -11.51 3.15 4.51
C ALA A 31 -10.02 2.90 4.76
N SER A 32 -9.68 2.33 5.91
CA SER A 32 -8.31 1.96 6.24
C SER A 32 -7.85 0.84 5.31
N LEU A 33 -6.89 1.13 4.43
CA LEU A 33 -6.26 0.11 3.58
C LEU A 33 -5.63 -0.97 4.47
N ARG A 34 -6.05 -2.22 4.29
CA ARG A 34 -5.45 -3.38 4.96
C ARG A 34 -4.46 -4.06 4.03
N LEU A 35 -3.20 -4.08 4.43
CA LEU A 35 -2.15 -4.76 3.71
C LEU A 35 -2.01 -6.22 4.17
N PRO A 36 -1.53 -7.11 3.30
CA PRO A 36 -1.03 -8.41 3.73
C PRO A 36 0.08 -8.25 4.77
N SER A 37 0.27 -9.29 5.57
CA SER A 37 1.41 -9.38 6.48
C SER A 37 2.74 -9.34 5.72
N ASP A 38 3.81 -9.04 6.45
CA ASP A 38 5.17 -9.18 5.94
C ASP A 38 5.40 -10.59 5.39
N PHE A 39 6.16 -10.68 4.29
CA PHE A 39 6.47 -11.93 3.62
C PHE A 39 7.96 -12.22 3.71
N THR A 40 8.32 -13.35 4.31
CA THR A 40 9.70 -13.81 4.43
C THR A 40 10.02 -14.84 3.35
N PHE A 41 10.95 -14.50 2.47
CA PHE A 41 11.57 -15.44 1.55
C PHE A 41 12.47 -16.40 2.33
N SER A 42 12.32 -17.69 2.06
CA SER A 42 13.25 -18.69 2.55
C SER A 42 14.65 -18.42 1.97
N GLN A 43 15.68 -18.74 2.76
CA GLN A 43 17.05 -18.61 2.30
C GLN A 43 17.32 -19.66 1.23
N SER A 44 17.63 -19.20 0.02
CA SER A 44 18.08 -20.07 -1.07
C SER A 44 19.58 -20.38 -0.96
N GLU A 45 20.01 -21.39 -1.70
CA GLU A 45 21.43 -21.66 -1.92
C GLU A 45 22.14 -20.41 -2.45
N GLY A 46 23.30 -20.07 -1.87
CA GLY A 46 24.07 -18.87 -2.20
C GLY A 46 23.51 -17.54 -1.67
N SER A 47 22.36 -17.54 -0.99
CA SER A 47 21.83 -16.32 -0.34
C SER A 47 22.53 -16.08 1.00
N PRO A 48 22.99 -14.84 1.29
CA PRO A 48 23.60 -14.49 2.59
C PRO A 48 22.65 -14.66 3.79
N GLY A 49 21.34 -14.69 3.56
CA GLY A 49 20.34 -14.85 4.62
C GLY A 49 18.91 -14.83 4.09
N LYS A 50 17.94 -14.94 5.00
CA LYS A 50 16.52 -14.73 4.67
C LYS A 50 16.26 -13.25 4.36
N VAL A 51 15.20 -12.98 3.61
CA VAL A 51 14.77 -11.61 3.26
C VAL A 51 13.30 -11.47 3.57
N THR A 52 12.94 -10.44 4.34
CA THR A 52 11.54 -10.13 4.63
C THR A 52 11.11 -8.86 3.90
N PHE A 53 10.15 -9.01 3.00
CA PHE A 53 9.49 -7.92 2.31
C PHE A 53 8.34 -7.37 3.15
N ARG A 54 8.28 -6.04 3.25
CA ARG A 54 7.28 -5.31 4.03
C ARG A 54 6.53 -4.34 3.13
N HIS A 55 5.22 -4.51 2.97
CA HIS A 55 4.43 -3.59 2.15
C HIS A 55 4.49 -2.16 2.69
N GLY A 56 4.42 -2.00 4.02
CA GLY A 56 4.40 -0.68 4.66
C GLY A 56 5.65 0.18 4.41
N SER A 57 6.78 -0.43 3.99
CA SER A 57 7.97 0.33 3.59
C SER A 57 8.09 0.55 2.08
N HIS A 58 7.21 -0.03 1.27
CA HIS A 58 7.27 0.01 -0.20
C HIS A 58 6.07 0.74 -0.82
N ILE A 59 5.06 1.09 -0.03
CA ILE A 59 3.88 1.82 -0.51
C ILE A 59 3.69 3.11 0.29
N ASP A 60 3.13 4.13 -0.37
CA ASP A 60 2.56 5.27 0.32
C ASP A 60 1.14 4.90 0.79
N MET A 61 0.93 4.90 2.11
CA MET A 61 -0.38 4.61 2.71
C MET A 61 -1.45 5.65 2.36
N LYS A 62 -1.06 6.88 1.99
CA LYS A 62 -1.97 7.94 1.59
C LYS A 62 -2.35 7.85 0.11
N GLN A 63 -1.45 7.31 -0.72
CA GLN A 63 -1.63 7.15 -2.17
C GLN A 63 -1.06 5.80 -2.64
N PRO A 64 -1.70 4.68 -2.29
CA PRO A 64 -1.18 3.35 -2.58
C PRO A 64 -1.20 3.06 -4.09
N ASN A 65 -0.06 2.66 -4.65
CA ASN A 65 0.04 2.17 -6.02
C ASN A 65 0.36 0.67 -6.06
N CYS A 66 -0.65 -0.17 -5.87
CA CYS A 66 -0.50 -1.63 -5.90
C CYS A 66 -0.01 -2.14 -7.27
N THR A 67 -0.33 -1.41 -8.34
CA THR A 67 0.00 -1.81 -9.71
C THR A 67 1.47 -1.64 -10.07
N ALA A 68 2.21 -0.84 -9.30
CA ALA A 68 3.66 -0.70 -9.46
C ALA A 68 4.40 -2.03 -9.25
N CYS A 69 3.84 -2.93 -8.43
CA CYS A 69 4.42 -4.25 -8.18
C CYS A 69 3.58 -5.37 -8.81
N HIS A 70 2.25 -5.23 -8.84
CA HIS A 70 1.33 -6.29 -9.25
C HIS A 70 0.58 -5.97 -10.55
N SER A 71 0.41 -6.89 -11.49
CA SER A 71 1.02 -8.22 -11.54
C SER A 71 2.38 -8.22 -12.24
N GLN A 72 3.01 -7.05 -12.46
CA GLN A 72 4.17 -6.93 -13.34
C GLN A 72 5.46 -7.53 -12.77
N LEU A 73 5.70 -7.39 -11.47
CA LEU A 73 6.89 -7.92 -10.79
C LEU A 73 6.57 -9.16 -9.97
N PHE A 74 5.41 -9.15 -9.29
CA PHE A 74 4.94 -10.22 -8.43
C PHE A 74 3.46 -10.53 -8.68
N ARG A 75 3.06 -11.78 -8.44
CA ARG A 75 1.65 -12.20 -8.49
C ARG A 75 0.94 -11.74 -7.22
N ILE A 76 -0.25 -11.16 -7.36
CA ILE A 76 -0.99 -10.62 -6.21
C ILE A 76 -1.66 -11.70 -5.37
N LEU A 77 -2.03 -12.83 -5.99
CA LEU A 77 -2.72 -13.95 -5.33
C LEU A 77 -1.77 -15.05 -4.85
N GLU A 78 -0.48 -14.93 -5.12
CA GLU A 78 0.51 -15.96 -4.78
C GLU A 78 1.76 -15.29 -4.20
N ALA A 79 1.84 -15.30 -2.88
CA ALA A 79 2.85 -14.56 -2.14
C ALA A 79 4.28 -15.01 -2.51
N GLY A 80 5.16 -14.03 -2.74
CA GLY A 80 6.55 -14.27 -3.09
C GLY A 80 6.78 -14.76 -4.52
N MET A 81 5.73 -15.00 -5.32
CA MET A 81 5.92 -15.53 -6.67
C MET A 81 6.14 -14.44 -7.71
N PRO A 82 7.25 -14.50 -8.47
CA PRO A 82 7.47 -13.61 -9.60
C PRO A 82 6.32 -13.69 -10.61
N ALA A 83 5.99 -12.54 -11.19
CA ALA A 83 5.01 -12.41 -12.26
C ALA A 83 5.28 -13.36 -13.44
N GLU A 84 6.54 -13.38 -13.87
CA GLU A 84 7.06 -14.20 -14.97
C GLU A 84 7.31 -15.66 -14.59
N GLY A 85 7.04 -16.04 -13.33
CA GLY A 85 7.38 -17.35 -12.78
C GLY A 85 8.88 -17.54 -12.50
N GLY A 86 9.26 -18.77 -12.14
CA GLY A 86 10.63 -19.14 -11.82
C GLY A 86 11.11 -18.66 -10.44
N LYS A 87 12.43 -18.73 -10.24
CA LYS A 87 13.09 -18.36 -8.97
C LYS A 87 13.54 -16.91 -9.01
N ILE A 88 13.51 -16.26 -7.84
CA ILE A 88 14.19 -14.99 -7.63
C ILE A 88 15.68 -15.29 -7.44
N SER A 89 16.54 -14.60 -8.16
CA SER A 89 17.99 -14.69 -8.02
C SER A 89 18.64 -13.33 -8.16
N HIS A 90 19.84 -13.18 -7.62
CA HIS A 90 20.59 -11.93 -7.72
C HIS A 90 20.90 -11.55 -9.18
N GLU A 91 21.16 -12.53 -10.04
CA GLU A 91 21.31 -12.34 -11.49
C GLU A 91 20.06 -11.72 -12.13
N ARG A 92 18.87 -12.26 -11.84
CA ARG A 92 17.62 -11.68 -12.36
C ARG A 92 17.37 -10.28 -11.83
N MET A 93 17.71 -10.03 -10.56
CA MET A 93 17.63 -8.69 -9.98
C MET A 93 18.57 -7.70 -10.68
N GLN A 94 19.81 -8.09 -10.99
CA GLN A 94 20.72 -7.26 -11.79
C GLN A 94 20.18 -6.97 -13.19
N ALA A 95 19.40 -7.89 -13.77
CA ALA A 95 18.67 -7.69 -15.03
C ALA A 95 17.39 -6.83 -14.88
N GLY A 96 17.19 -6.19 -13.74
CA GLY A 96 16.05 -5.28 -13.50
C GLY A 96 14.74 -5.99 -13.13
N ARG A 97 14.79 -7.26 -12.71
CA ARG A 97 13.60 -8.03 -12.32
C ARG A 97 13.35 -7.97 -10.82
N GLN A 98 12.10 -8.16 -10.42
CA GLN A 98 11.65 -8.20 -9.02
C GLN A 98 12.21 -7.03 -8.20
N CYS A 99 13.00 -7.29 -7.15
CA CYS A 99 13.57 -6.26 -6.29
C CYS A 99 14.46 -5.29 -7.08
N GLY A 100 15.21 -5.80 -8.06
CA GLY A 100 16.14 -5.01 -8.87
C GLY A 100 15.47 -4.05 -9.86
N ALA A 101 14.15 -4.15 -10.08
CA ALA A 101 13.39 -3.16 -10.84
C ALA A 101 13.51 -1.76 -10.23
N CYS A 102 13.62 -1.67 -8.90
CA CYS A 102 13.78 -0.43 -8.16
C CYS A 102 15.16 -0.32 -7.48
N HIS A 103 15.65 -1.42 -6.91
CA HIS A 103 16.93 -1.49 -6.19
C HIS A 103 18.13 -1.54 -7.15
N SER A 104 18.25 -0.54 -8.02
CA SER A 104 19.31 -0.40 -9.02
C SER A 104 20.31 0.72 -8.69
N GLY A 105 20.14 1.39 -7.55
CA GLY A 105 20.86 2.61 -7.20
C GLY A 105 20.25 3.88 -7.79
N LYS A 106 19.19 3.77 -8.60
CA LYS A 106 18.50 4.91 -9.23
C LYS A 106 17.22 5.31 -8.48
N SER A 107 16.29 4.37 -8.34
CA SER A 107 15.00 4.61 -7.68
C SER A 107 15.03 4.26 -6.19
N ALA A 108 15.89 3.31 -5.81
CA ALA A 108 16.18 2.91 -4.45
C ALA A 108 17.66 2.50 -4.33
N PHE A 109 18.13 2.22 -3.11
CA PHE A 109 19.48 1.72 -2.88
C PHE A 109 19.77 0.45 -3.71
N ASP A 110 21.02 0.28 -4.14
CA ASP A 110 21.41 -0.84 -4.99
C ASP A 110 21.47 -2.20 -4.26
N LEU A 111 21.63 -3.28 -5.04
CA LEU A 111 21.67 -4.65 -4.53
C LEU A 111 22.95 -5.00 -3.74
N GLN A 112 23.97 -4.14 -3.69
CA GLN A 112 25.25 -4.42 -3.01
C GLN A 112 25.17 -4.17 -1.51
N ASN A 113 24.15 -3.47 -1.03
CA ASN A 113 23.89 -3.34 0.41
C ASN A 113 23.22 -4.60 0.97
N CYS A 114 23.97 -5.70 1.02
CA CYS A 114 23.51 -7.01 1.52
C CYS A 114 22.70 -6.94 2.84
N PRO A 115 23.15 -6.24 3.90
CA PRO A 115 22.43 -6.22 5.18
C PRO A 115 21.14 -5.41 5.15
N ALA A 116 20.88 -4.61 4.11
CA ALA A 116 19.60 -3.91 3.97
C ALA A 116 18.44 -4.89 3.73
N CYS A 117 18.72 -6.01 3.04
CA CYS A 117 17.73 -7.03 2.70
C CYS A 117 17.90 -8.31 3.52
N HIS A 118 19.14 -8.81 3.63
CA HIS A 118 19.46 -10.05 4.33
C HIS A 118 19.68 -9.80 5.81
N ARG A 119 18.58 -9.82 6.58
CA ARG A 119 18.62 -9.60 8.02
C ARG A 119 18.31 -10.89 8.76
N ALA A 120 19.07 -11.15 9.82
CA ALA A 120 18.69 -12.13 10.83
C ALA A 120 17.56 -11.48 11.63
N GLU A 121 16.32 -11.83 11.28
CA GLU A 121 15.15 -11.52 12.10
C GLU A 121 15.04 -12.51 13.26
#